data_AF-A0A1H6AE80-F1
#
_entry.id   AF-A0A1H6AE80-F1
#
_cell.length_a   1.000
_cell.length_b   1.000
_cell.length_c   1.000
_cell.angle_alpha   90.00
_cell.angle_beta   90.00
_cell.angle_gamma   90.00
#
_symmetry.space_group_name_H-M   'P 1'
#
loop_
_entity.id
_entity.type
_entity.pdbx_description
1 polymer ?
#
loop_
_entity_poly.entity_id
_entity_poly.type
_entity_poly.pdbx_seq_one_letter_code
_entity_poly.pdbx_strand_id
1 'polypeptide(L)'
;MPPAARLGDMHVCPMVTPGVPPIPHVGGPILPPCEPTVLIGFMPAARATDMAVCVGPPDTIAMGSPTVLIGYLMAARLGDPTMHGGVIVIGCPTVMIGEAGGGGGGAGGGGGAGGAASISIGLTQSQADTPIVENTSKYSTANSAGAALAPESETPIQRAQKIKVICAAYGINDPIDQESHVDGADLDKPVTVETLKKGDTFDVWVRDGGKPNMYATEPGTDPKTIGIIVEGRHLERYEVQQDIKVVKSTAKDFDNGKVEGVGGKGGGPQYILEPGWQKSVKQI
;
A
#
# COMPACT_ATOMS: atom_id res chain seq x y z
N MET A 1 -2.55 1.80 25.25
CA MET A 1 -3.39 1.29 24.16
C MET A 1 -4.42 2.37 23.84
N PRO A 2 -4.35 3.07 22.70
CA PRO A 2 -5.35 4.06 22.29
C PRO A 2 -6.59 3.41 21.63
N PRO A 3 -7.75 4.11 21.62
CA PRO A 3 -8.94 3.73 20.87
C PRO A 3 -8.68 3.55 19.37
N ALA A 4 -9.27 2.54 18.74
CA ALA A 4 -9.17 2.29 17.30
C ALA A 4 -9.98 3.32 16.49
N ALA A 5 -9.41 3.84 15.41
CA ALA A 5 -10.07 4.78 14.52
C ALA A 5 -10.92 4.07 13.46
N ARG A 6 -11.94 4.76 12.96
CA ARG A 6 -12.94 4.23 12.02
C ARG A 6 -13.32 5.28 11.00
N LEU A 7 -14.02 4.83 9.97
CA LEU A 7 -14.78 5.69 9.07
C LEU A 7 -15.56 6.74 9.87
N GLY A 8 -15.44 8.01 9.48
CA GLY A 8 -16.14 9.11 10.11
C GLY A 8 -15.53 9.67 11.40
N ASP A 9 -14.55 8.99 12.02
CA ASP A 9 -13.84 9.56 13.17
C ASP A 9 -13.01 10.79 12.70
N MET A 10 -12.88 11.80 13.55
CA MET A 10 -12.34 13.11 13.16
C MET A 10 -10.82 13.17 13.27
N HIS A 11 -10.19 13.96 12.40
CA HIS A 11 -8.82 14.46 12.58
C HIS A 11 -8.80 15.98 12.74
N VAL A 12 -7.68 16.49 13.24
CA VAL A 12 -7.35 17.92 13.20
C VAL A 12 -6.14 18.12 12.29
N CYS A 13 -6.13 19.20 11.52
CA CYS A 13 -5.06 19.50 10.56
C CYS A 13 -4.51 20.90 10.82
N PRO A 14 -3.22 21.06 11.17
CA PRO A 14 -2.59 22.36 11.43
C PRO A 14 -2.00 23.01 10.17
N MET A 15 -1.97 22.31 9.03
CA MET A 15 -1.39 22.82 7.79
C MET A 15 -2.07 24.11 7.33
N VAL A 16 -1.31 24.95 6.66
CA VAL A 16 -1.79 26.19 6.08
C VAL A 16 -1.35 26.18 4.62
N THR A 17 -2.31 26.29 3.70
CA THR A 17 -1.97 26.46 2.28
C THR A 17 -1.35 27.85 2.10
N PRO A 18 -0.15 27.95 1.49
CA PRO A 18 0.46 29.23 1.18
C PRO A 18 -0.44 30.07 0.25
N GLY A 19 -0.70 31.32 0.62
CA GLY A 19 -1.58 32.22 -0.13
C GLY A 19 -1.72 33.59 0.54
N VAL A 20 -2.38 34.54 -0.12
CA VAL A 20 -2.69 35.88 0.43
C VAL A 20 -4.20 36.13 0.30
N PRO A 21 -4.99 36.02 1.40
CA PRO A 21 -4.57 35.59 2.74
C PRO A 21 -4.22 34.08 2.78
N PRO A 22 -3.40 33.63 3.75
CA PRO A 22 -3.14 32.22 3.96
C PRO A 22 -4.45 31.50 4.34
N ILE A 23 -4.61 30.25 3.88
CA ILE A 23 -5.82 29.47 4.11
C ILE A 23 -5.51 28.37 5.13
N PRO A 24 -5.96 28.50 6.39
CA PRO A 24 -5.81 27.45 7.38
C PRO A 24 -6.60 26.22 6.97
N HIS A 25 -5.97 25.06 7.05
CA HIS A 25 -6.70 23.82 6.95
C HIS A 25 -7.54 23.62 8.20
N VAL A 26 -8.60 22.83 8.04
CA VAL A 26 -9.44 22.35 9.14
C VAL A 26 -9.65 20.87 8.88
N GLY A 27 -9.31 20.05 9.88
CA GLY A 27 -9.49 18.61 9.79
C GLY A 27 -10.97 18.23 9.87
N GLY A 28 -11.27 17.06 9.34
CA GLY A 28 -12.61 16.54 9.18
C GLY A 28 -12.64 15.01 9.32
N PRO A 29 -13.78 14.38 9.00
CA PRO A 29 -13.95 12.94 9.17
C PRO A 29 -13.03 12.15 8.25
N ILE A 30 -12.60 10.98 8.72
CA ILE A 30 -11.98 9.93 7.89
C ILE A 30 -12.99 9.52 6.80
N LEU A 31 -12.50 9.42 5.56
CA LEU A 31 -13.26 9.16 4.35
C LEU A 31 -13.36 7.66 4.04
N PRO A 32 -14.42 7.24 3.32
CA PRO A 32 -14.50 5.88 2.78
C PRO A 32 -13.37 5.64 1.75
N PRO A 33 -12.99 4.36 1.51
CA PRO A 33 -13.66 3.15 1.96
C PRO A 33 -13.20 2.60 3.33
N CYS A 34 -12.09 3.09 3.87
CA CYS A 34 -11.37 2.43 4.99
C CYS A 34 -11.15 0.93 4.70
N GLU A 35 -11.24 0.03 5.70
CA GLU A 35 -11.39 -1.42 5.48
C GLU A 35 -12.84 -1.87 5.70
N PRO A 36 -13.65 -2.03 4.64
CA PRO A 36 -15.06 -2.39 4.75
C PRO A 36 -15.32 -3.78 5.36
N THR A 37 -14.35 -4.70 5.28
CA THR A 37 -14.53 -6.07 5.78
C THR A 37 -14.25 -6.20 7.28
N VAL A 38 -13.59 -5.20 7.87
CA VAL A 38 -13.26 -5.18 9.31
C VAL A 38 -14.02 -4.04 9.97
N LEU A 39 -15.05 -4.39 10.74
CA LEU A 39 -15.90 -3.42 11.40
C LEU A 39 -15.48 -3.23 12.87
N ILE A 40 -15.28 -1.99 13.27
CA ILE A 40 -15.03 -1.59 14.65
C ILE A 40 -16.20 -0.73 15.07
N GLY A 41 -16.93 -1.13 16.12
CA GLY A 41 -18.15 -0.42 16.54
C GLY A 41 -19.15 -0.21 15.40
N PHE A 42 -19.33 -1.23 14.54
CA PHE A 42 -20.21 -1.24 13.36
C PHE A 42 -19.85 -0.29 12.22
N MET A 43 -18.64 0.28 12.22
CA MET A 43 -18.13 1.10 11.11
C MET A 43 -16.82 0.52 10.55
N PRO A 44 -16.53 0.69 9.25
CA PRO A 44 -15.26 0.27 8.66
C PRO A 44 -14.04 0.79 9.45
N ALA A 45 -13.08 -0.09 9.71
CA ALA A 45 -11.88 0.22 10.46
C ALA A 45 -10.92 1.09 9.63
N ALA A 46 -10.44 2.18 10.20
CA ALA A 46 -9.47 3.05 9.56
C ALA A 46 -8.05 2.50 9.70
N ARG A 47 -7.20 2.83 8.74
CA ARG A 47 -5.84 2.32 8.59
C ARG A 47 -4.91 3.43 8.11
N ALA A 48 -3.62 3.19 8.25
CA ALA A 48 -2.63 3.97 7.52
C ALA A 48 -3.00 4.02 6.03
N THR A 49 -2.77 5.17 5.40
CA THR A 49 -3.12 5.52 4.02
C THR A 49 -4.60 5.80 3.73
N ASP A 50 -5.52 5.58 4.68
CA ASP A 50 -6.91 6.03 4.49
C ASP A 50 -6.97 7.57 4.52
N MET A 51 -7.87 8.13 3.73
CA MET A 51 -7.98 9.59 3.57
C MET A 51 -8.91 10.20 4.61
N ALA A 52 -8.80 11.50 4.84
CA ALA A 52 -9.70 12.27 5.68
C ALA A 52 -10.03 13.63 5.04
N VAL A 53 -11.24 14.13 5.28
CA VAL A 53 -11.68 15.44 4.79
C VAL A 53 -10.83 16.53 5.41
N CYS A 54 -10.29 17.42 4.59
CA CYS A 54 -9.55 18.57 5.06
C CYS A 54 -9.94 19.81 4.24
N VAL A 55 -9.92 20.99 4.85
CA VAL A 55 -10.03 22.26 4.10
C VAL A 55 -8.73 22.48 3.34
N GLY A 56 -8.68 21.95 2.12
CA GLY A 56 -7.49 21.80 1.28
C GLY A 56 -7.62 20.52 0.44
N PRO A 57 -6.51 19.94 -0.06
CA PRO A 57 -6.51 18.54 -0.49
C PRO A 57 -6.96 17.64 0.67
N PRO A 58 -7.56 16.46 0.43
CA PRO A 58 -7.79 15.49 1.48
C PRO A 58 -6.47 15.14 2.18
N ASP A 59 -6.53 14.98 3.50
CA ASP A 59 -5.40 14.50 4.30
C ASP A 59 -5.34 12.97 4.28
N THR A 60 -4.21 12.41 4.64
CA THR A 60 -3.98 10.96 4.65
C THR A 60 -3.45 10.55 6.01
N ILE A 61 -3.98 9.45 6.57
CA ILE A 61 -3.44 8.88 7.81
C ILE A 61 -2.02 8.37 7.53
N ALA A 62 -1.03 8.99 8.18
CA ALA A 62 0.37 8.75 7.91
C ALA A 62 0.88 7.45 8.57
N MET A 63 0.30 7.08 9.72
CA MET A 63 0.74 5.93 10.50
C MET A 63 -0.42 5.29 11.26
N GLY A 64 -0.22 4.05 11.72
CA GLY A 64 -1.12 3.33 12.62
C GLY A 64 -0.35 2.56 13.69
N SER A 65 -0.91 1.46 14.20
CA SER A 65 -0.16 0.50 14.99
C SER A 65 0.80 -0.34 14.12
N PRO A 66 2.11 -0.38 14.41
CA PRO A 66 3.06 -1.25 13.71
C PRO A 66 2.85 -2.74 13.99
N THR A 67 2.14 -3.11 15.06
CA THR A 67 1.93 -4.51 15.44
C THR A 67 0.53 -5.04 15.11
N VAL A 68 -0.42 -4.17 14.75
CA VAL A 68 -1.80 -4.58 14.39
C VAL A 68 -2.12 -4.14 12.97
N LEU A 69 -2.30 -5.13 12.09
CA LEU A 69 -2.64 -4.92 10.69
C LEU A 69 -4.12 -5.21 10.44
N ILE A 70 -4.77 -4.33 9.70
CA ILE A 70 -6.14 -4.47 9.20
C ILE A 70 -6.06 -4.36 7.68
N GLY A 71 -6.51 -5.38 6.95
CA GLY A 71 -6.38 -5.41 5.47
C GLY A 71 -4.95 -5.13 4.99
N TYR A 72 -3.95 -5.70 5.67
CA TYR A 72 -2.51 -5.56 5.40
C TYR A 72 -1.90 -4.17 5.63
N LEU A 73 -2.64 -3.22 6.20
CA LEU A 73 -2.13 -1.89 6.56
C LEU A 73 -2.22 -1.69 8.08
N MET A 74 -1.36 -0.83 8.62
CA MET A 74 -1.34 -0.52 10.06
C MET A 74 -2.69 0.03 10.50
N ALA A 75 -3.27 -0.53 11.55
CA ALA A 75 -4.57 -0.08 12.06
C ALA A 75 -4.47 1.32 12.68
N ALA A 76 -5.30 2.25 12.26
CA ALA A 76 -5.29 3.63 12.74
C ALA A 76 -5.98 3.76 14.10
N ARG A 77 -5.54 4.72 14.91
CA ARG A 77 -5.95 4.91 16.30
C ARG A 77 -6.01 6.38 16.64
N LEU A 78 -6.68 6.71 17.73
CA LEU A 78 -6.63 8.03 18.33
C LEU A 78 -5.18 8.43 18.61
N GLY A 79 -4.79 9.60 18.11
CA GLY A 79 -3.45 10.17 18.22
C GLY A 79 -2.49 9.80 17.10
N ASP A 80 -2.86 8.89 16.19
CA ASP A 80 -2.00 8.58 15.05
C ASP A 80 -1.93 9.78 14.08
N PRO A 81 -0.73 10.07 13.53
CA PRO A 81 -0.48 11.27 12.73
C PRO A 81 -1.10 11.20 11.33
N THR A 82 -1.37 12.36 10.77
CA THR A 82 -1.76 12.55 9.37
C THR A 82 -0.68 13.28 8.57
N MET A 83 -0.74 13.19 7.24
CA MET A 83 0.29 13.74 6.34
C MET A 83 0.35 15.27 6.34
N HIS A 84 -0.76 15.94 6.69
CA HIS A 84 -0.76 17.40 6.89
C HIS A 84 -0.24 17.82 8.28
N GLY A 85 0.44 16.93 9.00
CA GLY A 85 0.98 17.19 10.34
C GLY A 85 -0.09 17.18 11.44
N GLY A 86 -1.29 16.71 11.10
CA GLY A 86 -2.42 16.56 11.99
C GLY A 86 -2.41 15.26 12.78
N VAL A 87 -3.48 15.03 13.53
CA VAL A 87 -3.71 13.78 14.27
C VAL A 87 -5.19 13.41 14.27
N ILE A 88 -5.47 12.10 14.38
CA ILE A 88 -6.81 11.58 14.64
C ILE A 88 -7.21 11.92 16.09
N VAL A 89 -8.37 12.51 16.29
CA VAL A 89 -8.83 13.01 17.61
C VAL A 89 -10.03 12.26 18.18
N ILE A 90 -10.63 11.34 17.40
CA ILE A 90 -11.72 10.46 17.86
C ILE A 90 -11.38 9.01 17.51
N GLY A 91 -11.84 8.07 18.32
CA GLY A 91 -11.81 6.64 18.03
C GLY A 91 -12.95 5.91 18.73
N CYS A 92 -13.06 4.61 18.49
CA CYS A 92 -14.03 3.74 19.13
C CYS A 92 -13.69 3.52 20.61
N PRO A 93 -14.47 4.03 21.58
CA PRO A 93 -14.12 3.97 23.00
C PRO A 93 -14.11 2.55 23.57
N THR A 94 -14.66 1.57 22.85
CA THR A 94 -14.79 0.18 23.28
C THR A 94 -13.76 -0.76 22.65
N VAL A 95 -12.96 -0.29 21.70
CA VAL A 95 -11.96 -1.11 21.00
C VAL A 95 -10.60 -0.43 21.09
N MET A 96 -9.67 -1.07 21.80
CA MET A 96 -8.33 -0.53 22.04
C MET A 96 -7.32 -1.32 21.22
N ILE A 97 -6.47 -0.62 20.45
CA ILE A 97 -5.39 -1.25 19.69
C ILE A 97 -4.08 -0.92 20.40
N GLY A 98 -3.49 -1.95 21.01
CA GLY A 98 -2.21 -1.85 21.71
C GLY A 98 -1.04 -2.18 20.82
N GLU A 99 0.15 -1.76 21.26
CA GLU A 99 1.37 -2.41 20.83
C GLU A 99 1.55 -3.69 21.63
N ALA A 100 1.89 -4.80 20.97
CA ALA A 100 2.31 -6.02 21.65
C ALA A 100 3.61 -5.72 22.42
N GLY A 101 3.48 -5.34 23.68
CA GLY A 101 4.60 -5.18 24.59
C GLY A 101 5.30 -6.52 24.74
N GLY A 102 6.56 -6.59 24.31
CA GLY A 102 7.49 -7.62 24.75
C GLY A 102 7.46 -7.67 26.28
N GLY A 103 6.97 -8.79 26.81
CA GLY A 103 6.95 -9.01 28.25
C GLY A 103 8.36 -9.04 28.81
N GLY A 104 8.59 -8.31 29.90
CA GLY A 104 9.83 -8.37 30.67
C GLY A 104 9.85 -7.27 31.73
N GLY A 105 9.40 -7.60 32.94
CA GLY A 105 9.31 -6.67 34.06
C GLY A 105 10.65 -6.19 34.62
N GLY A 106 10.58 -5.19 35.49
CA GLY A 106 11.69 -4.84 36.38
C GLY A 106 11.88 -3.36 36.65
N ALA A 107 11.19 -2.88 37.69
CA ALA A 107 11.63 -1.90 38.67
C ALA A 107 12.39 -0.61 38.24
N GLY A 108 11.73 0.53 38.51
CA GLY A 108 12.28 1.53 39.43
C GLY A 108 13.07 2.70 38.85
N GLY A 109 12.65 3.93 39.20
CA GLY A 109 13.58 5.03 39.45
C GLY A 109 13.50 6.23 38.51
N GLY A 110 12.67 7.21 38.90
CA GLY A 110 12.97 8.65 38.98
C GLY A 110 13.79 9.38 37.90
N GLY A 111 13.15 10.39 37.31
CA GLY A 111 13.69 11.76 37.25
C GLY A 111 14.44 12.20 35.98
N GLY A 112 14.11 13.42 35.52
CA GLY A 112 15.11 14.34 34.96
C GLY A 112 15.04 14.62 33.46
N ALA A 113 15.09 15.90 33.13
CA ALA A 113 14.99 16.50 31.80
C ALA A 113 16.20 16.28 30.87
N GLY A 114 15.96 16.46 29.57
CA GLY A 114 16.85 17.21 28.67
C GLY A 114 17.75 16.42 27.73
N GLY A 115 17.83 16.90 26.48
CA GLY A 115 19.04 16.81 25.67
C GLY A 115 19.07 15.72 24.59
N ALA A 116 19.30 16.15 23.36
CA ALA A 116 19.53 15.34 22.18
C ALA A 116 20.76 14.43 22.30
N ALA A 117 20.69 13.20 21.76
CA ALA A 117 21.76 12.57 21.00
C ALA A 117 21.30 11.25 20.35
N SER A 118 21.76 11.08 19.12
CA SER A 118 21.82 9.91 18.24
C SER A 118 21.94 8.53 18.91
N ILE A 119 21.23 7.53 18.36
CA ILE A 119 21.49 6.11 18.62
C ILE A 119 21.54 5.32 17.30
N SER A 120 22.64 4.59 17.16
CA SER A 120 23.06 3.71 16.08
C SER A 120 22.07 2.57 15.81
N ILE A 121 21.88 2.24 14.54
CA ILE A 121 21.03 1.14 14.06
C ILE A 121 21.84 -0.15 14.13
N GLY A 122 21.61 -0.95 15.18
CA GLY A 122 22.09 -2.32 15.27
C GLY A 122 21.10 -3.27 14.60
N LEU A 123 21.48 -3.86 13.47
CA LEU A 123 20.79 -4.99 12.85
C LEU A 123 20.86 -6.21 13.77
N THR A 124 19.71 -6.74 14.18
CA THR A 124 19.57 -8.17 14.49
C THR A 124 18.31 -8.70 13.84
N GLN A 125 18.47 -9.74 13.02
CA GLN A 125 17.39 -10.54 12.46
C GLN A 125 16.64 -11.23 13.60
N SER A 126 15.32 -11.18 13.60
CA SER A 126 14.50 -12.17 14.30
C SER A 126 13.28 -12.51 13.47
N GLN A 127 13.01 -13.81 13.44
CA GLN A 127 12.22 -14.53 12.48
C GLN A 127 10.72 -14.28 12.68
N ALA A 128 10.00 -14.38 11.57
CA ALA A 128 8.55 -14.32 11.51
C ALA A 128 7.91 -15.38 12.41
N ASP A 129 6.99 -14.96 13.27
CA ASP A 129 5.86 -15.74 13.76
C ASP A 129 4.75 -14.75 14.16
N THR A 130 3.97 -14.31 13.18
CA THR A 130 2.76 -13.51 13.39
C THR A 130 1.60 -14.43 13.77
N PRO A 131 0.96 -14.26 14.95
CA PRO A 131 -0.27 -14.97 15.25
C PRO A 131 -1.41 -14.36 14.43
N ILE A 132 -1.91 -15.15 13.48
CA ILE A 132 -3.25 -15.00 12.92
C ILE A 132 -4.27 -15.00 14.08
N VAL A 133 -4.98 -13.90 14.25
CA VAL A 133 -6.11 -13.84 15.19
C VAL A 133 -7.27 -14.60 14.56
N GLU A 134 -7.41 -15.89 14.89
CA GLU A 134 -8.69 -16.58 14.79
C GLU A 134 -9.62 -16.03 15.86
N ASN A 135 -10.67 -15.31 15.46
CA ASN A 135 -11.71 -14.87 16.40
C ASN A 135 -12.86 -15.89 16.42
N THR A 136 -12.88 -16.72 17.47
CA THR A 136 -13.95 -17.65 17.76
C THR A 136 -15.13 -16.93 18.41
N SER A 137 -16.26 -16.94 17.70
CA SER A 137 -17.66 -16.97 18.15
C SER A 137 -18.06 -16.22 19.43
N LYS A 138 -18.94 -15.20 19.27
CA LYS A 138 -20.21 -15.03 20.00
C LYS A 138 -20.94 -13.76 19.58
N TYR A 139 -21.41 -13.68 18.34
CA TYR A 139 -22.67 -13.01 17.98
C TYR A 139 -23.15 -13.63 16.66
N SER A 140 -24.23 -14.40 16.78
CA SER A 140 -24.83 -15.21 15.73
C SER A 140 -25.67 -14.34 14.79
N THR A 141 -25.44 -14.56 13.49
CA THR A 141 -26.41 -14.52 12.38
C THR A 141 -27.18 -13.22 12.12
N ALA A 142 -26.67 -12.43 11.17
CA ALA A 142 -27.44 -12.02 9.99
C ALA A 142 -26.48 -11.59 8.86
N ASN A 143 -26.68 -12.19 7.68
CA ASN A 143 -26.12 -11.85 6.36
C ASN A 143 -25.97 -10.33 6.14
N SER A 144 -24.97 -9.84 5.40
CA SER A 144 -24.61 -10.34 4.08
C SER A 144 -23.13 -10.18 3.71
N ALA A 145 -22.53 -11.30 3.32
CA ALA A 145 -21.55 -11.46 2.24
C ALA A 145 -20.61 -10.28 1.94
N GLY A 146 -19.36 -10.39 2.42
CA GLY A 146 -18.21 -9.80 1.73
C GLY A 146 -18.01 -10.53 0.40
N ALA A 147 -18.82 -10.19 -0.60
CA ALA A 147 -18.46 -10.43 -1.97
C ALA A 147 -17.20 -9.61 -2.25
N ALA A 148 -16.15 -10.24 -2.77
CA ALA A 148 -15.15 -9.49 -3.52
C ALA A 148 -15.91 -8.57 -4.47
N LEU A 149 -15.72 -7.25 -4.36
CA LEU A 149 -16.28 -6.32 -5.32
C LEU A 149 -15.88 -6.84 -6.69
N ALA A 150 -16.85 -7.09 -7.56
CA ALA A 150 -16.56 -7.49 -8.93
C ALA A 150 -15.58 -6.43 -9.49
N PRO A 151 -14.53 -6.82 -10.24
CA PRO A 151 -13.46 -5.92 -10.67
C PRO A 151 -13.96 -4.64 -11.37
N GLU A 152 -15.18 -4.69 -11.93
CA GLU A 152 -15.86 -3.58 -12.59
C GLU A 152 -16.42 -2.51 -11.63
N SER A 153 -16.65 -2.83 -10.35
CA SER A 153 -17.19 -1.92 -9.33
C SER A 153 -16.12 -1.18 -8.51
N GLU A 154 -14.85 -1.50 -8.75
CA GLU A 154 -13.71 -0.88 -8.06
C GLU A 154 -13.35 0.48 -8.66
N THR A 155 -13.08 1.48 -7.81
CA THR A 155 -12.70 2.83 -8.25
C THR A 155 -11.25 2.90 -8.74
N PRO A 156 -10.89 3.89 -9.60
CA PRO A 156 -9.49 4.11 -10.00
C PRO A 156 -8.52 4.30 -8.83
N ILE A 157 -8.97 4.93 -7.73
CA ILE A 157 -8.14 5.13 -6.52
C ILE A 157 -7.82 3.78 -5.86
N GLN A 158 -8.80 2.88 -5.75
CA GLN A 158 -8.58 1.54 -5.20
C GLN A 158 -7.66 0.70 -6.09
N ARG A 159 -7.79 0.84 -7.43
CA ARG A 159 -6.89 0.21 -8.40
C ARG A 159 -5.45 0.73 -8.28
N ALA A 160 -5.27 2.05 -8.16
CA ALA A 160 -3.97 2.67 -7.93
C ALA A 160 -3.32 2.17 -6.63
N GLN A 161 -4.12 1.98 -5.58
CA GLN A 161 -3.60 1.53 -4.28
C GLN A 161 -2.95 0.15 -4.36
N LYS A 162 -3.45 -0.77 -5.20
CA LYS A 162 -2.81 -2.07 -5.41
C LYS A 162 -1.39 -1.94 -5.96
N ILE A 163 -1.16 -0.98 -6.86
CA ILE A 163 0.16 -0.67 -7.41
C ILE A 163 1.05 -0.05 -6.33
N LYS A 164 0.53 0.91 -5.55
CA LYS A 164 1.29 1.55 -4.47
C LYS A 164 1.73 0.56 -3.39
N VAL A 165 0.89 -0.42 -3.05
CA VAL A 165 1.21 -1.48 -2.08
C VAL A 165 2.40 -2.31 -2.54
N ILE A 166 2.45 -2.72 -3.82
CA ILE A 166 3.59 -3.48 -4.32
C ILE A 166 4.85 -2.61 -4.47
N CYS A 167 4.72 -1.32 -4.83
CA CYS A 167 5.83 -0.36 -4.80
C CYS A 167 6.44 -0.24 -3.39
N ALA A 168 5.61 -0.08 -2.37
CA ALA A 168 6.06 -0.02 -0.98
C ALA A 168 6.79 -1.30 -0.54
N ALA A 169 6.35 -2.48 -1.03
CA ALA A 169 7.03 -3.75 -0.77
C ALA A 169 8.45 -3.80 -1.39
N TYR A 170 8.69 -3.04 -2.47
CA TYR A 170 10.03 -2.82 -3.04
C TYR A 170 10.85 -1.72 -2.32
N GLY A 171 10.30 -1.09 -1.27
CA GLY A 171 10.91 0.04 -0.60
C GLY A 171 10.68 1.38 -1.30
N ILE A 172 9.83 1.42 -2.32
CA ILE A 172 9.44 2.66 -3.02
C ILE A 172 8.32 3.31 -2.21
N ASN A 173 8.72 4.17 -1.27
CA ASN A 173 7.81 4.81 -0.32
C ASN A 173 7.61 6.31 -0.59
N ASP A 174 8.43 6.91 -1.46
CA ASP A 174 8.22 8.30 -1.86
C ASP A 174 6.93 8.42 -2.69
N PRO A 175 5.99 9.33 -2.35
CA PRO A 175 4.72 9.44 -3.05
C PRO A 175 4.89 9.79 -4.54
N ILE A 176 5.89 10.58 -4.92
CA ILE A 176 6.12 10.96 -6.33
C ILE A 176 6.59 9.73 -7.11
N ASP A 177 7.49 8.94 -6.52
CA ASP A 177 7.94 7.69 -7.13
C ASP A 177 6.80 6.67 -7.24
N GLN A 178 5.93 6.58 -6.24
CA GLN A 178 4.75 5.72 -6.30
C GLN A 178 3.77 6.15 -7.39
N GLU A 179 3.49 7.45 -7.53
CA GLU A 179 2.62 7.95 -8.60
C GLU A 179 3.21 7.69 -9.99
N SER A 180 4.53 7.79 -10.15
CA SER A 180 5.20 7.45 -11.42
C SER A 180 4.95 6.00 -11.85
N HIS A 181 4.85 5.06 -10.90
CA HIS A 181 4.50 3.67 -11.19
C HIS A 181 3.00 3.49 -11.50
N VAL A 182 2.13 4.24 -10.81
CA VAL A 182 0.68 4.25 -11.06
C VAL A 182 0.37 4.80 -12.46
N ASP A 183 1.09 5.83 -12.89
CA ASP A 183 0.92 6.45 -14.21
C ASP A 183 1.13 5.47 -15.37
N GLY A 184 1.93 4.41 -15.15
CA GLY A 184 2.16 3.35 -16.13
C GLY A 184 0.96 2.43 -16.36
N ALA A 185 -0.07 2.50 -15.51
CA ALA A 185 -1.26 1.66 -15.59
C ALA A 185 -2.49 2.45 -16.05
N ASP A 186 -3.28 1.82 -16.90
CA ASP A 186 -4.60 2.30 -17.30
C ASP A 186 -5.62 1.97 -16.19
N LEU A 187 -5.85 2.93 -15.30
CA LEU A 187 -6.74 2.77 -14.14
C LEU A 187 -8.23 2.75 -14.50
N ASP A 188 -8.61 3.03 -15.75
CA ASP A 188 -9.99 2.82 -16.22
C ASP A 188 -10.28 1.32 -16.41
N LYS A 189 -9.23 0.50 -16.56
CA LYS A 189 -9.30 -0.96 -16.62
C LYS A 189 -9.02 -1.60 -15.26
N PRO A 190 -9.45 -2.86 -15.05
CA PRO A 190 -9.19 -3.57 -13.81
C PRO A 190 -7.69 -3.70 -13.48
N VAL A 191 -7.38 -3.55 -12.20
CA VAL A 191 -6.07 -3.90 -11.62
C VAL A 191 -6.31 -5.01 -10.60
N THR A 192 -5.74 -6.19 -10.80
CA THR A 192 -6.01 -7.38 -9.98
C THR A 192 -4.74 -7.86 -9.29
N VAL A 193 -4.88 -8.42 -8.09
CA VAL A 193 -3.80 -9.17 -7.44
C VAL A 193 -4.00 -10.63 -7.77
N GLU A 194 -3.06 -11.22 -8.50
CA GLU A 194 -3.13 -12.58 -9.00
C GLU A 194 -1.96 -13.40 -8.48
N THR A 195 -2.01 -14.71 -8.72
CA THR A 195 -0.91 -15.63 -8.39
C THR A 195 -0.56 -16.42 -9.63
N LEU A 196 0.64 -16.21 -10.15
CA LEU A 196 1.23 -17.09 -11.15
C LEU A 196 1.63 -18.39 -10.45
N LYS A 197 1.14 -19.51 -10.97
CA LYS A 197 1.36 -20.85 -10.42
C LYS A 197 2.64 -21.45 -10.96
N LYS A 198 3.18 -22.41 -10.22
CA LYS A 198 4.29 -23.25 -10.73
C LYS A 198 3.95 -23.81 -12.13
N GLY A 199 4.86 -23.61 -13.08
CA GLY A 199 4.71 -23.98 -14.49
C GLY A 199 4.19 -22.86 -15.39
N ASP A 200 3.62 -21.79 -14.83
CA ASP A 200 3.27 -20.60 -15.60
C ASP A 200 4.54 -19.91 -16.12
N THR A 201 4.41 -19.18 -17.23
CA THR A 201 5.51 -18.46 -17.84
C THR A 201 5.17 -16.99 -18.02
N PHE A 202 6.20 -16.15 -17.99
CA PHE A 202 6.09 -14.71 -18.26
C PHE A 202 7.37 -14.19 -18.92
N ASP A 203 7.25 -13.04 -19.57
CA ASP A 203 8.33 -12.39 -20.30
C ASP A 203 8.77 -11.10 -19.59
N VAL A 204 10.07 -10.83 -19.54
CA VAL A 204 10.66 -9.60 -18.98
C VAL A 204 11.53 -8.93 -20.03
N TRP A 205 11.31 -7.63 -20.26
CA TRP A 205 12.14 -6.81 -21.14
C TRP A 205 13.30 -6.19 -20.36
N VAL A 206 14.47 -6.81 -20.48
CA VAL A 206 15.68 -6.45 -19.74
C VAL A 206 16.55 -5.51 -20.56
N ARG A 207 17.04 -4.43 -19.96
CA ARG A 207 18.00 -3.53 -20.62
C ARG A 207 19.31 -4.27 -20.87
N ASP A 208 19.95 -4.02 -22.01
CA ASP A 208 21.21 -4.66 -22.35
C ASP A 208 22.30 -4.38 -21.30
N GLY A 209 22.93 -5.43 -20.78
CA GLY A 209 23.90 -5.35 -19.67
C GLY A 209 23.28 -5.06 -18.28
N GLY A 210 21.96 -4.95 -18.20
CA GLY A 210 21.21 -4.73 -16.97
C GLY A 210 20.79 -6.02 -16.26
N LYS A 211 19.96 -5.86 -15.23
CA LYS A 211 19.29 -6.97 -14.53
C LYS A 211 17.78 -6.92 -14.77
N PRO A 212 17.08 -8.06 -14.67
CA PRO A 212 15.62 -8.11 -14.72
C PRO A 212 14.99 -7.20 -13.67
N ASN A 213 14.00 -6.41 -14.09
CA ASN A 213 13.27 -5.48 -13.22
C ASN A 213 11.98 -6.14 -12.68
N MET A 214 11.11 -5.37 -12.02
CA MET A 214 9.85 -5.87 -11.47
C MET A 214 8.71 -6.02 -12.49
N TYR A 215 8.89 -5.56 -13.72
CA TYR A 215 7.84 -5.51 -14.73
C TYR A 215 7.94 -6.69 -15.68
N ALA A 216 6.83 -7.40 -15.83
CA ALA A 216 6.70 -8.54 -16.73
C ALA A 216 5.44 -8.43 -17.58
N THR A 217 5.36 -9.28 -18.61
CA THR A 217 4.20 -9.38 -19.50
C THR A 217 3.82 -10.84 -19.69
N GLU A 218 2.61 -11.07 -20.19
CA GLU A 218 2.25 -12.39 -20.68
C GLU A 218 3.18 -12.81 -21.84
N PRO A 219 3.49 -14.11 -21.98
CA PRO A 219 4.33 -14.60 -23.05
C PRO A 219 3.85 -14.17 -24.44
N GLY A 220 4.72 -13.52 -25.21
CA GLY A 220 4.40 -13.08 -26.57
C GLY A 220 3.55 -11.81 -26.67
N THR A 221 3.40 -11.06 -25.58
CA THR A 221 2.79 -9.72 -25.61
C THR A 221 3.54 -8.81 -26.60
N ASP A 222 2.81 -8.09 -27.46
CA ASP A 222 3.41 -7.13 -28.39
C ASP A 222 4.07 -5.99 -27.61
N PRO A 223 5.40 -5.80 -27.70
CA PRO A 223 6.08 -4.79 -26.92
C PRO A 223 5.67 -3.35 -27.27
N LYS A 224 5.01 -3.12 -28.41
CA LYS A 224 4.45 -1.81 -28.76
C LYS A 224 3.22 -1.42 -27.92
N THR A 225 2.69 -2.35 -27.13
CA THR A 225 1.45 -2.17 -26.36
C THR A 225 1.69 -2.02 -24.85
N ILE A 226 2.93 -2.04 -24.40
CA ILE A 226 3.30 -2.05 -22.98
C ILE A 226 4.03 -0.76 -22.54
N GLY A 227 3.97 0.30 -23.36
CA GLY A 227 4.49 1.62 -22.98
C GLY A 227 6.01 1.69 -22.76
N ILE A 228 6.81 0.79 -23.35
CA ILE A 228 8.28 0.82 -23.24
C ILE A 228 8.96 1.07 -24.59
N ILE A 229 10.17 1.61 -24.52
CA ILE A 229 11.10 1.64 -25.65
C ILE A 229 11.87 0.31 -25.69
N VAL A 230 11.76 -0.40 -26.81
CA VAL A 230 12.34 -1.75 -27.01
C VAL A 230 13.82 -1.69 -27.39
N GLU A 231 14.25 -0.63 -28.06
CA GLU A 231 15.66 -0.45 -28.42
C GLU A 231 16.55 -0.44 -27.17
N GLY A 232 17.62 -1.23 -27.19
CA GLY A 232 18.52 -1.43 -26.04
C GLY A 232 17.99 -2.40 -24.97
N ARG A 233 17.00 -3.24 -25.33
CA ARG A 233 16.49 -4.31 -24.47
C ARG A 233 16.47 -5.65 -25.21
N HIS A 234 16.64 -6.73 -24.46
CA HIS A 234 16.36 -8.09 -24.91
C HIS A 234 15.24 -8.71 -24.07
N LEU A 235 14.58 -9.71 -24.65
CA LEU A 235 13.49 -10.43 -24.01
C LEU A 235 14.04 -11.65 -23.28
N GLU A 236 13.68 -11.79 -22.01
CA GLU A 236 13.96 -12.98 -21.21
C GLU A 236 12.65 -13.65 -20.80
N ARG A 237 12.55 -14.97 -20.99
CA ARG A 237 11.40 -15.74 -20.55
C ARG A 237 11.72 -16.49 -19.27
N TYR A 238 10.76 -16.50 -18.36
CA TYR A 238 10.85 -17.15 -17.06
C TYR A 238 9.72 -18.16 -16.87
N GLU A 239 10.05 -19.30 -16.28
CA GLU A 239 9.11 -20.30 -15.80
C GLU A 239 9.03 -20.24 -14.27
N VAL A 240 7.82 -20.15 -13.74
CA VAL A 240 7.53 -20.11 -12.31
C VAL A 240 7.83 -21.48 -11.69
N GLN A 241 8.72 -21.51 -10.70
CA GLN A 241 9.08 -22.72 -9.94
C GLN A 241 8.34 -22.82 -8.61
N GLN A 242 7.95 -21.68 -8.04
CA GLN A 242 7.14 -21.52 -6.85
C GLN A 242 6.14 -20.41 -7.08
N ASP A 243 4.92 -20.54 -6.56
CA ASP A 243 3.86 -19.54 -6.76
C ASP A 243 4.34 -18.10 -6.47
N ILE A 244 4.01 -17.18 -7.37
CA ILE A 244 4.42 -15.77 -7.30
C ILE A 244 3.18 -14.90 -7.31
N LYS A 245 3.08 -13.97 -6.36
CA LYS A 245 2.05 -12.93 -6.40
C LYS A 245 2.43 -11.83 -7.38
N VAL A 246 1.44 -11.40 -8.15
CA VAL A 246 1.61 -10.33 -9.14
C VAL A 246 0.46 -9.34 -9.05
N VAL A 247 0.73 -8.08 -9.36
CA VAL A 247 -0.32 -7.10 -9.67
C VAL A 247 -0.46 -7.05 -11.18
N LYS A 248 -1.59 -7.54 -11.71
CA LYS A 248 -1.93 -7.46 -13.12
C LYS A 248 -2.63 -6.15 -13.41
N SER A 249 -2.20 -5.46 -14.46
CA SER A 249 -2.84 -4.26 -14.97
C SER A 249 -2.76 -4.20 -16.50
N THR A 250 -3.40 -3.19 -17.09
CA THR A 250 -3.19 -2.84 -18.49
C THR A 250 -2.23 -1.65 -18.58
N ALA A 251 -1.28 -1.68 -19.50
CA ALA A 251 -0.36 -0.56 -19.72
C ALA A 251 -1.12 0.67 -20.26
N LYS A 252 -0.76 1.87 -19.79
CA LYS A 252 -1.29 3.14 -20.32
C LYS A 252 -0.46 3.62 -21.50
N ASP A 253 -1.07 4.40 -22.40
CA ASP A 253 -0.30 5.21 -23.36
C ASP A 253 0.64 6.14 -22.60
N PHE A 254 1.92 6.13 -22.96
CA PHE A 254 2.95 6.93 -22.31
C PHE A 254 3.64 7.83 -23.32
N ASP A 255 3.62 9.14 -23.05
CA ASP A 255 4.33 10.10 -23.90
C ASP A 255 5.84 9.83 -23.82
N ASN A 256 6.48 9.72 -24.98
CA ASN A 256 7.92 9.53 -25.07
C ASN A 256 8.65 10.67 -24.34
N GLY A 257 9.60 10.32 -23.47
CA GLY A 257 10.51 11.28 -22.83
C GLY A 257 10.09 11.79 -21.44
N LYS A 258 8.94 11.34 -20.89
CA LYS A 258 8.59 11.61 -19.48
C LYS A 258 9.47 10.84 -18.49
N VAL A 259 9.80 9.59 -18.80
CA VAL A 259 10.71 8.73 -18.04
C VAL A 259 11.65 8.04 -19.01
N GLU A 260 12.95 7.96 -18.66
CA GLU A 260 13.95 7.37 -19.53
C GLU A 260 13.66 5.89 -19.83
N GLY A 261 13.55 5.55 -21.12
CA GLY A 261 13.25 4.19 -21.59
C GLY A 261 11.78 3.79 -21.50
N VAL A 262 10.88 4.72 -21.19
CA VAL A 262 9.42 4.57 -21.20
C VAL A 262 8.85 5.47 -22.30
N GLY A 263 7.85 4.97 -23.00
CA GLY A 263 7.23 5.67 -24.13
C GLY A 263 6.58 4.72 -25.11
N GLY A 264 5.43 5.11 -25.65
CA GLY A 264 4.72 4.36 -26.69
C GLY A 264 3.26 4.11 -26.37
N LYS A 265 2.64 3.24 -27.16
CA LYS A 265 1.25 2.85 -26.95
C LYS A 265 1.12 1.85 -25.80
N GLY A 266 0.06 2.02 -25.02
CA GLY A 266 -0.40 1.09 -24.02
C GLY A 266 -1.43 0.11 -24.58
N GLY A 267 -2.15 -0.56 -23.69
CA GLY A 267 -3.24 -1.48 -24.01
C GLY A 267 -2.91 -2.96 -23.81
N GLY A 268 -1.63 -3.32 -23.71
CA GLY A 268 -1.17 -4.68 -23.43
C GLY A 268 -1.25 -5.04 -21.94
N PRO A 269 -1.38 -6.33 -21.61
CA PRO A 269 -1.34 -6.80 -20.23
C PRO A 269 0.08 -6.68 -19.68
N GLN A 270 0.18 -6.25 -18.42
CA GLN A 270 1.44 -6.18 -17.69
C GLN A 270 1.28 -6.67 -16.26
N TYR A 271 2.39 -7.13 -15.69
CA TYR A 271 2.52 -7.58 -14.32
C TYR A 271 3.56 -6.73 -13.59
N ILE A 272 3.26 -6.40 -12.34
CA ILE A 272 4.28 -6.02 -11.34
C ILE A 272 4.50 -7.26 -10.47
N LEU A 273 5.69 -7.82 -10.54
CA LEU A 273 6.11 -9.01 -9.80
C LEU A 273 6.40 -8.64 -8.35
N GLU A 274 6.22 -9.56 -7.40
CA GLU A 274 6.56 -9.29 -6.00
C GLU A 274 8.08 -9.23 -5.74
N PRO A 275 8.53 -8.53 -4.68
CA PRO A 275 9.94 -8.47 -4.31
C PRO A 275 10.57 -9.86 -4.13
N GLY A 276 11.73 -10.07 -4.77
CA GLY A 276 12.47 -11.33 -4.68
C GLY A 276 11.95 -12.45 -5.58
N TRP A 277 11.02 -12.17 -6.51
CA TRP A 277 10.49 -13.13 -7.50
C TRP A 277 11.58 -13.94 -8.22
N GLN A 278 12.79 -13.39 -8.39
CA GLN A 278 13.91 -14.08 -9.05
C GLN A 278 14.30 -15.39 -8.37
N LYS A 279 13.97 -15.57 -7.08
CA LYS A 279 14.22 -16.82 -6.33
C LYS A 279 13.18 -17.91 -6.64
N SER A 280 12.04 -17.53 -7.19
CA SER A 280 10.88 -18.37 -7.42
C SER A 280 10.74 -18.80 -8.88
N VAL A 281 11.71 -18.49 -9.73
CA VAL A 281 11.67 -18.72 -11.18
C VAL A 281 12.94 -19.36 -11.72
N LYS A 282 12.84 -19.84 -12.96
CA LYS A 282 13.96 -20.27 -13.78
C LYS A 282 13.84 -19.62 -15.15
N GLN A 283 14.92 -19.00 -15.64
CA GLN A 283 14.98 -18.50 -17.02
C GLN A 283 15.02 -19.68 -18.01
N ILE A 284 14.24 -19.61 -19.09
CA ILE A 284 14.10 -20.68 -20.10
C ILE A 284 14.27 -20.16 -21.52
#